data_AF-A0A0M8K6R5-F1
#
_entry.id   AF-A0A0M8K6R5-F1
#
_cell.length_a   1.000
_cell.length_b   1.000
_cell.length_c   1.000
_cell.angle_alpha   90.00
_cell.angle_beta   90.00
_cell.angle_gamma   90.00
#
_symmetry.space_group_name_H-M   'P 1'
#
loop_
_entity.id
_entity.type
_entity.pdbx_description
1 polymer ?
#
loop_
_entity_poly.entity_id
_entity_poly.type
_entity_poly.pdbx_seq_one_letter_code
_entity_poly.pdbx_strand_id
1 'polypeptide(L)'
;MALRRRQTWLIALLSALTLLGMWGTGLLTPSITVAWDAEHADVQGFYLYRGQSAEGPFEPLMLEMIPATTDEENHPQYRFIDTNVVPGVTYYYVLEEVKTSGETERKLLEGPAVVNQSPWMLIAAWLIATIFLLWLVNATLPPHVS
;
A
#
# COMPACT_ATOMS: atom_id res chain seq x y z
N MET A 1 47.63 8.32 2.46
CA MET A 1 47.07 7.62 1.27
C MET A 1 46.09 6.48 1.62
N ALA A 2 46.31 5.69 2.67
CA ALA A 2 45.45 4.53 3.01
C ALA A 2 44.00 4.87 3.40
N LEU A 3 43.76 6.04 4.02
CA LEU A 3 42.42 6.46 4.48
C LEU A 3 41.44 6.71 3.32
N ARG A 4 41.93 7.36 2.25
CA ARG A 4 41.15 7.61 1.02
C ARG A 4 40.71 6.33 0.31
N ARG A 5 41.59 5.32 0.32
CA ARG A 5 41.32 4.01 -0.31
C ARG A 5 40.24 3.24 0.46
N ARG A 6 40.25 3.33 1.80
CA ARG A 6 39.22 2.71 2.66
C ARG A 6 37.84 3.36 2.49
N GLN A 7 37.82 4.66 2.23
CA GLN A 7 36.61 5.46 2.02
C GLN A 7 35.92 5.15 0.68
N THR A 8 36.68 4.92 -0.40
CA THR A 8 36.12 4.50 -1.69
C THR A 8 35.48 3.11 -1.66
N TRP A 9 36.00 2.19 -0.85
CA TRP A 9 35.40 0.85 -0.68
C TRP A 9 34.07 0.89 0.08
N LEU A 10 33.97 1.75 1.11
CA LEU A 10 32.71 1.92 1.86
C LEU A 10 31.61 2.54 1.00
N ILE A 11 31.95 3.53 0.16
CA ILE A 11 31.01 4.14 -0.79
C ILE A 11 30.54 3.11 -1.82
N ALA A 12 31.47 2.36 -2.42
CA ALA A 12 31.13 1.33 -3.41
C ALA A 12 30.27 0.20 -2.81
N LEU A 13 30.53 -0.20 -1.55
CA LEU A 13 29.75 -1.21 -0.83
C LEU A 13 28.31 -0.73 -0.56
N LEU A 14 28.16 0.53 -0.14
CA LEU A 14 26.85 1.16 0.07
C LEU A 14 26.07 1.28 -1.25
N SER A 15 26.71 1.66 -2.35
CA SER A 15 26.09 1.71 -3.68
C SER A 15 25.73 0.33 -4.25
N ALA A 16 26.50 -0.71 -3.95
CA ALA A 16 26.15 -2.07 -4.34
C ALA A 16 24.93 -2.58 -3.56
N LEU A 17 24.82 -2.20 -2.28
CA LEU A 17 23.68 -2.54 -1.43
C LEU A 17 22.39 -1.82 -1.86
N THR A 18 22.48 -0.59 -2.38
CA THR A 18 21.32 0.11 -2.97
C THR A 18 20.80 -0.57 -4.24
N LEU A 19 21.71 -1.00 -5.13
CA LEU A 19 21.35 -1.71 -6.36
C LEU A 19 20.70 -3.08 -6.08
N LEU A 20 21.14 -3.76 -5.02
CA LEU A 20 20.52 -5.01 -4.53
C LEU A 20 19.15 -4.79 -3.90
N GLY A 21 18.96 -3.71 -3.12
CA GLY A 21 17.66 -3.33 -2.57
C GLY A 21 16.62 -2.98 -3.65
N MET A 22 17.07 -2.39 -4.77
CA MET A 22 16.22 -1.94 -5.88
C MET A 22 15.60 -3.10 -6.70
N TRP A 23 16.15 -4.32 -6.61
CA TRP A 23 15.53 -5.52 -7.18
C TRP A 23 14.47 -6.13 -6.25
N GLY A 24 14.56 -5.88 -4.95
CA GLY A 24 13.58 -6.35 -3.96
C GLY A 24 12.30 -5.50 -3.87
N THR A 25 12.35 -4.24 -4.30
CA THR A 25 11.19 -3.32 -4.23
C THR A 25 10.13 -3.58 -5.29
N GLY A 26 10.42 -4.37 -6.32
CA GLY A 26 9.42 -4.84 -7.29
C GLY A 26 8.34 -5.75 -6.70
N LEU A 27 8.47 -6.13 -5.42
CA LEU A 27 7.55 -7.02 -4.71
C LEU A 27 6.42 -6.29 -3.96
N LEU A 28 6.41 -4.95 -3.92
CA LEU A 28 5.42 -4.18 -3.17
C LEU A 28 4.60 -3.31 -4.14
N THR A 29 3.57 -3.89 -4.74
CA THR A 29 2.58 -3.15 -5.50
C THR A 29 1.74 -2.29 -4.55
N PRO A 30 1.44 -1.02 -4.92
CA PRO A 30 0.49 -0.24 -4.14
C PRO A 30 -0.83 -0.98 -4.07
N SER A 31 -1.47 -1.00 -2.91
CA SER A 31 -2.75 -1.65 -2.74
C SER A 31 -3.62 -0.91 -1.73
N ILE A 32 -4.92 -1.09 -1.91
CA ILE A 32 -5.96 -0.53 -1.06
C ILE A 32 -6.74 -1.71 -0.44
N THR A 33 -6.76 -1.79 0.89
CA THR A 33 -7.53 -2.82 1.60
C THR A 33 -8.90 -2.29 1.97
N VAL A 34 -9.91 -2.78 1.26
CA VAL A 34 -11.33 -2.46 1.49
C VAL A 34 -11.88 -3.46 2.49
N ALA A 35 -12.47 -2.98 3.57
CA ALA A 35 -13.06 -3.82 4.61
C ALA A 35 -14.50 -3.38 4.89
N TRP A 36 -15.36 -4.35 5.16
CA TRP A 36 -16.78 -4.11 5.44
C TRP A 36 -17.35 -5.22 6.33
N ASP A 37 -18.47 -4.91 6.96
CA ASP A 37 -19.30 -5.84 7.70
C ASP A 37 -20.57 -6.12 6.88
N ALA A 38 -21.14 -7.30 7.04
CA ALA A 38 -22.49 -7.57 6.51
C ALA A 38 -23.51 -6.77 7.34
N GLU A 39 -24.35 -5.96 6.68
CA GLU A 39 -25.40 -5.23 7.41
C GLU A 39 -26.55 -6.14 7.84
N HIS A 40 -26.78 -7.22 7.09
CA HIS A 40 -27.86 -8.15 7.34
C HIS A 40 -27.36 -9.60 7.48
N ALA A 41 -28.06 -10.39 8.30
CA ALA A 41 -27.72 -11.80 8.49
C ALA A 41 -28.12 -12.68 7.28
N ASP A 42 -29.06 -12.21 6.44
CA ASP A 42 -29.57 -12.91 5.26
C ASP A 42 -28.81 -12.56 3.98
N VAL A 43 -27.61 -11.99 4.09
CA VAL A 43 -26.74 -11.72 2.93
C VAL A 43 -26.20 -13.02 2.35
N GLN A 44 -26.37 -13.20 1.04
CA GLN A 44 -25.82 -14.30 0.26
C GLN A 44 -24.38 -14.01 -0.19
N GLY A 45 -24.09 -12.74 -0.47
CA GLY A 45 -22.75 -12.32 -0.87
C GLY A 45 -22.67 -10.85 -1.26
N PHE A 46 -21.54 -10.49 -1.85
CA PHE A 46 -21.15 -9.12 -2.13
C PHE A 46 -20.54 -8.95 -3.51
N TYR A 47 -20.80 -7.80 -4.13
CA TYR A 47 -20.00 -7.26 -5.21
C TYR A 47 -19.35 -5.95 -4.78
N LEU A 48 -18.16 -5.69 -5.32
CA LEU A 48 -17.43 -4.47 -5.05
C LEU A 48 -17.21 -3.69 -6.35
N TYR A 49 -17.43 -2.38 -6.27
CA TYR A 49 -17.25 -1.46 -7.37
C TYR A 49 -16.29 -0.34 -6.98
N ARG A 50 -15.64 0.26 -7.96
CA ARG A 50 -14.68 1.34 -7.79
C ARG A 50 -14.94 2.50 -8.74
N GLY A 51 -14.85 3.71 -8.23
CA GLY A 51 -14.92 4.95 -8.99
C GLY A 51 -13.83 5.94 -8.55
N GLN A 52 -13.61 6.99 -9.34
CA GLN A 52 -12.72 8.11 -8.99
C GLN A 52 -13.49 9.32 -8.41
N SER A 53 -14.82 9.22 -8.31
CA SER A 53 -15.70 10.21 -7.68
C SER A 53 -16.68 9.50 -6.75
N ALA A 54 -17.10 10.16 -5.67
CA ALA A 54 -18.14 9.68 -4.77
C ALA A 54 -19.51 9.54 -5.47
N GLU A 55 -19.71 10.28 -6.56
CA GLU A 55 -20.96 10.27 -7.35
C GLU A 55 -20.91 9.24 -8.50
N GLY A 56 -19.76 8.58 -8.70
CA GLY A 56 -19.51 7.67 -9.80
C GLY A 56 -18.96 8.35 -11.07
N PRO A 57 -18.86 7.61 -12.18
CA PRO A 57 -19.31 6.23 -12.37
C PRO A 57 -18.48 5.24 -11.54
N PHE A 58 -19.11 4.10 -11.23
CA PHE A 58 -18.48 2.97 -10.53
C PHE A 58 -18.39 1.76 -11.46
N GLU A 59 -17.22 1.17 -11.55
CA GLU A 59 -16.95 -0.03 -12.35
C GLU A 59 -16.76 -1.25 -11.43
N PRO A 60 -17.23 -2.45 -11.84
CA PRO A 60 -17.06 -3.65 -11.04
C PRO A 60 -15.58 -4.03 -10.92
N LEU A 61 -15.14 -4.36 -9.71
CA LEU A 61 -13.79 -4.88 -9.45
C LEU A 61 -13.67 -6.39 -9.66
N MET A 62 -14.80 -7.10 -9.62
CA MET A 62 -14.88 -8.54 -9.71
C MET A 62 -16.12 -8.95 -10.50
N LEU A 63 -16.02 -10.06 -11.22
CA LEU A 63 -17.14 -10.67 -11.96
C LEU A 63 -17.88 -11.72 -11.14
N GLU A 64 -17.18 -12.35 -10.19
CA GLU A 64 -17.74 -13.34 -9.29
C GLU A 64 -18.10 -12.71 -7.95
N MET A 65 -19.23 -13.15 -7.39
CA MET A 65 -19.71 -12.69 -6.09
C MET A 65 -18.80 -13.21 -4.98
N ILE A 66 -18.47 -12.37 -4.00
CA ILE A 66 -17.86 -12.81 -2.75
C ILE A 66 -18.97 -13.44 -1.91
N PRO A 67 -18.94 -14.75 -1.60
CA PRO A 67 -19.96 -15.36 -0.79
C PRO A 67 -19.89 -14.83 0.64
N ALA A 68 -21.05 -14.60 1.25
CA ALA A 68 -21.12 -14.37 2.68
C ALA A 68 -20.79 -15.66 3.42
N THR A 69 -20.00 -15.54 4.48
CA THR A 69 -19.65 -16.65 5.36
C THR A 69 -20.54 -16.58 6.59
N THR A 70 -21.22 -17.67 6.92
CA THR A 70 -21.92 -17.83 8.20
C THR A 70 -20.91 -18.23 9.28
N ASP A 71 -20.09 -17.29 9.74
CA ASP A 71 -19.40 -17.42 11.01
C ASP A 71 -20.24 -16.70 12.07
N GLU A 72 -21.19 -17.45 12.65
CA GLU A 72 -22.21 -16.94 13.59
C GLU A 72 -21.61 -16.35 14.87
N GLU A 73 -20.35 -16.68 15.18
CA GLU A 73 -19.74 -16.36 16.47
C GLU A 73 -19.02 -15.00 16.53
N ASN A 74 -18.80 -14.32 15.40
CA ASN A 74 -17.86 -13.19 15.38
C ASN A 74 -18.19 -11.97 14.51
N HIS A 75 -19.39 -11.80 13.95
CA HIS A 75 -19.70 -10.73 12.99
C HIS A 75 -18.64 -10.67 11.88
N PRO A 76 -18.75 -11.51 10.83
CA PRO A 76 -17.67 -11.69 9.87
C PRO A 76 -17.24 -10.36 9.24
N GLN A 77 -16.00 -9.96 9.52
CA GLN A 77 -15.36 -8.84 8.85
C GLN A 77 -14.80 -9.31 7.52
N TYR A 78 -15.34 -8.77 6.43
CA TYR A 78 -14.90 -9.08 5.08
C TYR A 78 -13.80 -8.11 4.64
N ARG A 79 -12.91 -8.59 3.78
CA ARG A 79 -11.85 -7.76 3.20
C ARG A 79 -11.55 -8.12 1.75
N PHE A 80 -11.23 -7.09 0.97
CA PHE A 80 -10.74 -7.18 -0.39
C PHE A 80 -9.50 -6.30 -0.57
N ILE A 81 -8.50 -6.80 -1.30
CA ILE A 81 -7.26 -6.06 -1.58
C ILE A 81 -7.26 -5.66 -3.06
N ASP A 82 -7.50 -4.38 -3.33
CA ASP A 82 -7.36 -3.79 -4.66
C ASP A 82 -5.89 -3.50 -4.92
N THR A 83 -5.25 -4.31 -5.76
CA THR A 83 -3.84 -4.19 -6.14
C THR A 83 -3.63 -3.40 -7.43
N ASN A 84 -4.72 -3.01 -8.11
CA ASN A 84 -4.67 -2.30 -9.39
C ASN A 84 -4.93 -0.80 -9.19
N VAL A 85 -4.16 -0.19 -8.29
CA VAL A 85 -4.32 1.20 -7.87
C VAL A 85 -3.11 2.05 -8.26
N VAL A 86 -3.37 3.31 -8.62
CA VAL A 86 -2.32 4.27 -8.97
C VAL A 86 -2.05 5.20 -7.80
N PRO A 87 -0.78 5.37 -7.36
CA PRO A 87 -0.43 6.30 -6.31
C PRO A 87 -0.87 7.74 -6.63
N GLY A 88 -1.46 8.42 -5.65
CA GLY A 88 -1.95 9.79 -5.79
C GLY A 88 -3.35 9.94 -6.40
N VAL A 89 -3.99 8.83 -6.81
CA VAL A 89 -5.40 8.82 -7.23
C VAL A 89 -6.29 8.49 -6.03
N THR A 90 -7.36 9.27 -5.87
CA THR A 90 -8.41 8.99 -4.88
C THR A 90 -9.43 8.02 -5.49
N TYR A 91 -9.67 6.91 -4.81
CA TYR A 91 -10.68 5.93 -5.20
C TYR A 91 -11.81 5.90 -4.17
N TYR A 92 -13.01 5.67 -4.69
CA TYR A 92 -14.25 5.47 -3.93
C TYR A 92 -14.76 4.07 -4.22
N TYR A 93 -15.26 3.40 -3.18
CA TYR A 93 -15.73 2.03 -3.28
C TYR A 93 -17.20 1.96 -2.92
N VAL A 94 -17.97 1.22 -3.73
CA VAL A 94 -19.37 0.88 -3.46
C VAL A 94 -19.44 -0.61 -3.23
N LEU A 95 -20.04 -0.98 -2.10
CA LEU A 95 -20.42 -2.34 -1.78
C LEU A 95 -21.85 -2.56 -2.25
N GLU A 96 -22.09 -3.64 -2.98
CA GLU A 96 -23.42 -4.15 -3.27
C GLU A 96 -23.61 -5.45 -2.49
N GLU A 97 -24.51 -5.42 -1.50
CA GLU A 97 -24.93 -6.62 -0.77
C GLU A 97 -26.06 -7.29 -1.55
N VAL A 98 -25.98 -8.61 -1.71
CA VAL A 98 -27.02 -9.44 -2.33
C VAL A 98 -27.66 -10.28 -1.23
N LYS A 99 -28.95 -10.06 -0.97
CA LYS A 99 -29.72 -10.81 0.04
C LYS A 99 -30.16 -12.17 -0.52
N THR A 100 -30.47 -13.10 0.37
CA THR A 100 -30.97 -14.44 -0.01
C THR A 100 -32.31 -14.39 -0.76
N SER A 101 -33.07 -13.30 -0.59
CA SER A 101 -34.28 -13.00 -1.37
C SER A 101 -34.00 -12.61 -2.84
N GLY A 102 -32.75 -12.28 -3.17
CA GLY A 102 -32.33 -11.71 -4.45
C GLY A 102 -32.38 -10.17 -4.50
N GLU A 103 -32.83 -9.52 -3.43
CA GLU A 103 -32.75 -8.06 -3.31
C GLU A 103 -31.29 -7.61 -3.17
N THR A 104 -30.99 -6.42 -3.69
CA THR A 104 -29.65 -5.84 -3.63
C THR A 104 -29.68 -4.46 -2.99
N GLU A 105 -28.64 -4.16 -2.21
CA GLU A 105 -28.48 -2.88 -1.53
C GLU A 105 -27.07 -2.34 -1.78
N ARG A 106 -26.96 -1.08 -2.18
CA ARG A 106 -25.68 -0.44 -2.51
C ARG A 106 -25.34 0.63 -1.49
N LYS A 107 -24.11 0.60 -1.00
CA LYS A 107 -23.60 1.57 -0.03
C LYS A 107 -22.19 2.04 -0.41
N LEU A 108 -21.97 3.35 -0.27
CA LEU A 108 -20.63 3.92 -0.35
C LEU A 108 -19.87 3.57 0.93
N LEU A 109 -18.67 3.00 0.79
CA LEU A 109 -17.83 2.69 1.94
C LEU A 109 -17.17 3.99 2.45
N GLU A 110 -17.19 4.18 3.78
CA GLU A 110 -16.69 5.39 4.43
C GLU A 110 -15.15 5.51 4.30
N GLY A 111 -14.70 6.22 3.26
CA GLY A 111 -13.31 6.66 3.09
C GLY A 111 -12.33 5.58 2.62
N PRO A 112 -11.10 5.96 2.20
CA PRO A 112 -10.18 5.02 1.60
C PRO A 112 -9.73 4.00 2.65
N ALA A 113 -10.32 2.82 2.56
CA ALA A 113 -9.62 1.55 2.52
C ALA A 113 -8.10 1.75 2.53
N VAL A 114 -7.45 1.33 3.61
CA VAL A 114 -6.08 1.70 3.95
C VAL A 114 -5.15 1.48 2.74
N VAL A 115 -4.50 2.56 2.27
CA VAL A 115 -3.39 2.45 1.31
C VAL A 115 -2.23 1.82 2.06
N ASN A 116 -1.87 0.58 1.73
CA ASN A 116 -0.66 0.01 2.27
C ASN A 116 0.54 0.77 1.66
N GLN A 117 1.42 1.27 2.52
CA GLN A 117 2.33 2.38 2.25
C GLN A 117 3.15 2.21 0.95
N SER A 118 3.22 3.28 0.17
CA SER A 118 4.00 3.34 -1.08
C SER A 118 5.49 3.08 -0.82
N PRO A 119 6.16 2.18 -1.57
CA PRO A 119 7.57 1.85 -1.38
C PRO A 119 8.53 3.05 -1.44
N TRP A 120 8.14 4.13 -2.12
CA TRP A 120 8.96 5.33 -2.27
C TRP A 120 9.26 6.04 -0.95
N MET A 121 8.42 5.89 0.08
CA MET A 121 8.69 6.44 1.41
C MET A 121 9.85 5.71 2.13
N LEU A 122 9.98 4.40 1.94
CA LEU A 122 11.11 3.64 2.48
C LEU A 122 12.41 3.99 1.74
N ILE A 123 12.32 4.18 0.42
CA ILE A 123 13.45 4.64 -0.39
C ILE A 123 13.86 6.07 0.00
N ALA A 124 12.90 6.97 0.20
CA ALA A 124 13.16 8.34 0.65
C ALA A 124 13.77 8.40 2.05
N ALA A 125 13.23 7.64 3.02
CA ALA A 125 13.78 7.53 4.37
C ALA A 125 15.22 7.00 4.36
N TRP A 126 15.50 6.01 3.51
CA TRP A 126 16.83 5.43 3.36
C TRP A 126 17.83 6.40 2.70
N LEU A 127 17.40 7.16 1.68
CA LEU A 127 18.20 8.24 1.09
C LEU A 127 18.53 9.34 2.10
N ILE A 128 17.55 9.77 2.91
CA ILE A 128 17.75 10.76 3.97
C ILE A 128 18.78 10.25 4.99
N ALA A 129 18.65 9.00 5.45
CA ALA A 129 19.59 8.39 6.38
C ALA A 129 21.02 8.31 5.78
N THR A 130 21.14 7.99 4.50
CA THR A 130 22.43 7.90 3.80
C THR A 130 23.11 9.26 3.67
N ILE A 131 22.36 10.29 3.26
CA ILE A 131 22.85 11.66 3.15
C ILE A 131 23.31 12.17 4.52
N PHE A 132 22.52 11.91 5.57
CA PHE A 132 22.86 12.27 6.94
C PHE A 132 24.15 11.59 7.42
N LEU A 133 24.33 10.31 7.10
CA LEU A 133 25.52 9.55 7.49
C LEU A 133 26.77 10.01 6.75
N LEU A 134 26.65 10.35 5.46
CA LEU A 134 27.73 10.97 4.68
C LEU A 134 28.11 12.35 5.23
N TRP A 135 27.12 13.15 5.61
CA TRP A 135 27.35 14.44 6.25
C TRP A 135 28.07 14.28 7.59
N LEU A 136 27.66 13.33 8.45
CA LEU A 136 28.28 13.04 9.74
C LEU A 136 29.75 12.59 9.60
N VAL A 137 30.03 11.72 8.63
CA VAL A 137 31.39 11.25 8.33
C VAL A 137 32.28 12.40 7.84
N ASN A 138 31.74 13.34 7.07
CA ASN A 138 32.49 14.52 6.63
C ASN A 138 32.71 15.54 7.77
N ALA A 139 31.71 15.72 8.65
CA ALA A 139 31.76 16.68 9.76
C ALA A 139 32.78 16.29 10.86
N THR A 140 33.20 15.03 10.92
CA THR A 140 34.20 14.55 11.89
C THR A 140 35.63 14.62 11.38
N LEU A 141 35.85 15.08 10.14
CA LEU A 141 37.19 15.31 9.61
C LEU A 141 37.77 16.63 10.18
N PRO A 142 38.99 16.62 10.76
CA PRO A 142 39.61 17.85 11.23
C PRO A 142 39.86 18.80 10.05
N PRO A 143 39.75 20.13 10.25
CA PRO A 143 40.03 21.08 9.20
C PRO A 143 41.46 20.88 8.69
N HIS A 144 41.65 20.98 7.37
CA HIS A 144 42.98 21.00 6.78
C HIS A 144 43.74 22.20 7.35
N VAL A 145 44.64 21.94 8.30
CA VAL A 145 45.62 22.92 8.76
C VAL A 145 46.62 23.05 7.61
N SER A 146 46.50 24.14 6.85
CA SER A 146 47.48 24.58 5.86
C SER A 146 48.75 25.08 6.52
#